data_AF-A0A416JE50-F1
#
_entry.id   AF-A0A416JE50-F1
#
_cell.length_a   1.000
_cell.length_b   1.000
_cell.length_c   1.000
_cell.angle_alpha   90.00
_cell.angle_beta   90.00
_cell.angle_gamma   90.00
#
_symmetry.space_group_name_H-M   'P 1'
#
loop_
_entity.id
_entity.type
_entity.pdbx_description
1 polymer ?
#
loop_
_entity_poly.entity_id
_entity_poly.type
_entity_poly.pdbx_seq_one_letter_code
_entity_poly.pdbx_strand_id
1 'polypeptide(L)'
;ANDRPERVDLRSYARQGLDIVPTVHEGAAVRQMEKRGIQTNIGNLNREIRAANRLMKSIRQLIQNLKGWITELGEKRKELLAQKAAEEATLLPNLLMKYMEIRKEERKDWTRAGQNRGTSQDLKAVSEALSYLRQKGLSTVEDLEAFLESSGKSAADYRNQMKPKEARSKVIDGILASRTDCKECKPVYEKYQKIFFKKTKEKFKQEHPEVARYAKAAAYLAKHPDDKDSTQKELQEEQETLL
;
A
#
# COMPACT_ATOMS: atom_id res chain seq x y z
N ALA A 1 49.03 14.05 46.12
CA ALA A 1 49.27 15.46 45.75
C ALA A 1 48.01 16.25 46.05
N ASN A 2 48.13 17.43 46.65
CA ASN A 2 47.02 18.16 47.27
C ASN A 2 45.96 18.63 46.26
N ASP A 3 44.73 18.13 46.37
CA ASP A 3 43.50 18.69 45.76
C ASP A 3 43.14 20.01 46.45
N ARG A 4 43.83 21.10 46.09
CA ARG A 4 43.44 22.46 46.47
C ARG A 4 43.09 23.22 45.20
N PRO A 5 41.82 23.67 45.02
CA PRO A 5 41.50 24.55 43.90
C PRO A 5 42.28 25.85 44.08
N GLU A 6 43.18 26.13 43.15
CA GLU A 6 43.92 27.39 43.09
C GLU A 6 42.90 28.54 43.02
N ARG A 7 42.83 29.37 44.08
CA ARG A 7 41.69 30.28 44.29
C ARG A 7 41.68 31.50 43.36
N VAL A 8 42.81 31.83 42.72
CA VAL A 8 42.96 32.99 41.83
C VAL A 8 43.99 32.68 40.75
N ASP A 9 43.56 32.65 39.49
CA ASP A 9 44.47 32.59 38.34
C ASP A 9 45.12 33.97 38.13
N LEU A 10 46.45 34.03 38.21
CA LEU A 10 47.25 35.26 38.11
C LEU A 10 47.46 35.76 36.67
N ARG A 11 47.04 34.98 35.67
CA ARG A 11 47.08 35.41 34.26
C ARG A 11 46.06 36.54 34.05
N SER A 12 46.32 37.44 33.10
CA SER A 12 45.31 38.44 32.71
C SER A 12 44.05 37.77 32.16
N TYR A 13 42.88 38.41 32.24
CA TYR A 13 41.64 37.86 31.67
C TYR A 13 41.79 37.47 30.19
N ALA A 14 42.52 38.26 29.40
CA ALA A 14 42.85 37.92 28.02
C ALA A 14 43.64 36.59 27.91
N ARG A 15 44.64 36.35 28.77
CA ARG A 15 45.41 35.09 28.80
C ARG A 15 44.61 33.92 29.37
N GLN A 16 43.57 34.18 30.15
CA GLN A 16 42.60 33.17 30.60
C GLN A 16 41.54 32.86 29.52
N GLY A 17 41.51 33.61 28.41
CA GLY A 17 40.45 33.52 27.41
C GLY A 17 39.10 34.07 27.90
N LEU A 18 39.10 34.86 28.98
CA LEU A 18 37.92 35.51 29.52
C LEU A 18 37.71 36.85 28.82
N ASP A 19 36.57 36.96 28.15
CA ASP A 19 36.07 38.22 27.58
C ASP A 19 35.45 39.09 28.70
N ILE A 20 36.30 39.63 29.57
CA ILE A 20 35.88 40.47 30.70
C ILE A 20 36.77 41.70 30.72
N VAL A 21 36.16 42.88 30.76
CA VAL A 21 36.89 44.14 30.92
C VAL A 21 37.27 44.30 32.41
N PRO A 22 38.57 44.41 32.76
CA PRO A 22 38.99 44.64 34.14
C PRO A 22 38.52 45.99 34.68
N THR A 23 38.20 46.06 35.98
CA THR A 23 37.93 47.33 36.67
C THR A 23 39.23 48.06 37.02
N VAL A 24 39.16 49.39 37.12
CA VAL A 24 40.27 50.25 37.51
C VAL A 24 40.44 50.27 39.04
N HIS A 25 41.68 50.29 39.52
CA HIS A 25 41.96 50.38 40.96
C HIS A 25 41.53 51.75 41.52
N GLU A 26 40.68 51.72 42.54
CA GLU A 26 40.09 52.94 43.13
C GLU A 26 41.07 53.68 44.06
N GLY A 27 41.94 52.99 44.79
CA GLY A 27 42.78 53.59 45.83
C GLY A 27 41.99 53.95 47.11
N ALA A 28 42.70 54.25 48.20
CA ALA A 28 42.09 54.42 49.52
C ALA A 28 41.15 55.64 49.61
N ALA A 29 41.52 56.76 48.97
CA ALA A 29 40.76 58.01 49.00
C ALA A 29 39.41 57.89 48.28
N VAL A 30 39.40 57.34 47.06
CA VAL A 30 38.17 57.10 46.27
C VAL A 30 37.24 56.16 47.00
N ARG A 31 37.77 55.08 47.58
CA ARG A 31 36.97 54.11 48.33
C ARG A 31 36.31 54.73 49.58
N GLN A 32 36.99 55.65 50.27
CA GLN A 32 36.42 56.36 51.41
C GLN A 32 35.32 57.35 50.99
N MET A 33 35.50 58.05 49.86
CA MET A 33 34.48 58.93 49.28
C MET A 33 33.22 58.15 48.85
N GLU A 34 33.39 57.05 48.11
CA GLU A 34 32.28 56.17 47.70
C GLU A 34 31.55 55.56 48.90
N LYS A 35 32.28 55.18 49.98
CA LYS A 35 31.67 54.69 51.23
C LYS A 35 30.80 55.75 51.93
N ARG A 36 31.11 57.03 51.74
CA ARG A 36 30.29 58.17 52.21
C ARG A 36 29.16 58.54 51.24
N GLY A 37 28.97 57.79 50.16
CA GLY A 37 27.95 58.04 49.14
C GLY A 37 28.32 59.10 48.10
N ILE A 38 29.56 59.60 48.11
CA ILE A 38 30.03 60.57 47.12
C ILE A 38 30.52 59.80 45.89
N GLN A 39 29.83 59.99 44.77
CA GLN A 39 30.22 59.35 43.51
C GLN A 39 31.50 59.97 42.95
N THR A 40 32.37 59.11 42.47
CA THR A 40 33.65 59.45 41.86
C THR A 40 33.68 58.98 40.42
N ASN A 41 34.52 59.61 39.59
CA ASN A 41 34.67 59.21 38.18
C ASN A 41 35.16 57.76 38.04
N ILE A 42 36.08 57.31 38.91
CA ILE A 42 36.58 55.93 38.92
C ILE A 42 35.49 54.95 39.39
N GLY A 43 34.71 55.30 40.41
CA GLY A 43 33.59 54.49 40.87
C GLY A 43 32.47 54.36 39.82
N ASN A 44 32.17 55.45 39.10
CA ASN A 44 31.24 55.45 37.96
C ASN A 44 31.75 54.55 36.83
N LEU A 45 33.01 54.71 36.43
CA LEU A 45 33.64 53.87 35.41
C LEU A 45 33.58 52.37 35.79
N ASN A 46 33.87 52.03 37.05
CA ASN A 46 33.79 50.66 37.52
C ASN A 46 32.37 50.11 37.57
N ARG A 47 31.35 50.94 37.86
CA ARG A 47 29.94 50.55 37.75
C ARG A 47 29.57 50.23 36.31
N GLU A 48 29.97 51.06 35.36
CA GLU A 48 29.74 50.86 33.92
C GLU A 48 30.42 49.60 33.40
N ILE A 49 31.70 49.38 33.74
CA ILE A 49 32.45 48.17 33.39
C ILE A 49 31.74 46.92 33.91
N ARG A 50 31.27 46.93 35.17
CA ARG A 50 30.52 45.80 35.74
C ARG A 50 29.19 45.57 35.02
N ALA A 51 28.46 46.63 34.66
CA ALA A 51 27.21 46.53 33.93
C ALA A 51 27.43 45.94 32.52
N ALA A 52 28.44 46.42 31.80
CA ALA A 52 28.83 45.92 30.49
C ALA A 52 29.23 44.43 30.54
N ASN A 53 30.03 44.02 31.52
CA ASN A 53 30.42 42.61 31.70
C ASN A 53 29.21 41.71 32.00
N ARG A 54 28.22 42.16 32.78
CA ARG A 54 26.97 41.42 33.03
C ARG A 54 26.17 41.25 31.74
N LEU A 55 26.02 42.32 30.96
CA LEU A 55 25.33 42.29 29.68
C LEU A 55 26.01 41.33 28.70
N MET A 56 27.33 41.40 28.60
CA MET A 56 28.12 40.51 27.74
C MET A 56 27.96 39.03 28.13
N LYS A 57 27.93 38.75 29.45
CA LYS A 57 27.65 37.41 29.97
C LYS A 57 26.25 36.92 29.59
N SER A 58 25.22 37.77 29.72
CA SER A 58 23.86 37.38 29.32
C SER A 58 23.73 37.16 27.82
N ILE A 59 24.39 37.98 27.00
CA ILE A 59 24.40 37.81 25.54
C ILE A 59 25.06 36.47 25.18
N ARG A 60 26.20 36.14 25.80
CA ARG A 60 26.86 34.84 25.58
C ARG A 60 25.97 33.66 25.97
N GLN A 61 25.28 33.74 27.11
CA GLN A 61 24.37 32.68 27.52
C GLN A 61 23.22 32.51 26.54
N LEU A 62 22.64 33.62 26.07
CA LEU A 62 21.57 33.59 25.08
C LEU A 62 22.04 32.98 23.76
N ILE A 63 23.23 33.35 23.28
CA ILE A 63 23.83 32.75 22.06
C ILE A 63 24.04 31.24 22.24
N GLN A 64 24.52 30.78 23.40
CA GLN A 64 24.70 29.35 23.65
C GLN A 64 23.38 28.60 23.67
N ASN A 65 22.35 29.16 24.31
CA ASN A 65 21.01 28.57 24.31
C ASN A 65 20.44 28.51 22.89
N LEU A 66 20.58 29.59 22.11
CA LEU A 66 20.17 29.61 20.69
C LEU A 66 20.89 28.56 19.87
N LYS A 67 22.21 28.39 20.05
CA LYS A 67 22.97 27.34 19.37
C LYS A 67 22.42 25.95 19.70
N GLY A 68 22.11 25.68 20.96
CA GLY A 68 21.47 24.44 21.40
C GLY A 68 20.12 24.21 20.72
N TRP A 69 19.25 25.21 20.71
CA TRP A 69 17.96 25.10 20.04
C TRP A 69 18.08 24.90 18.52
N ILE A 70 19.06 25.54 17.87
CA ILE A 70 19.30 25.34 16.43
C ILE A 70 19.74 23.90 16.15
N THR A 71 20.59 23.32 17.00
CA THR A 71 21.01 21.92 16.84
C THR A 71 19.84 20.96 17.01
N GLU A 72 19.05 21.11 18.08
CA GLU A 72 17.86 20.28 18.34
C GLU A 72 16.81 20.40 17.23
N LEU A 73 16.54 21.62 16.76
CA LEU A 73 15.61 21.88 15.67
C LEU A 73 16.12 21.29 14.35
N GLY A 74 17.44 21.31 14.13
CA GLY A 74 18.09 20.65 13.00
C GLY A 74 17.88 19.13 13.00
N GLU A 75 17.99 18.49 14.16
CA GLU A 75 17.72 17.06 14.33
C GLU A 75 16.25 16.72 14.11
N LYS A 76 15.33 17.47 14.74
CA LYS A 76 13.89 17.30 14.54
C LYS A 76 13.46 17.48 13.09
N ARG A 77 14.07 18.45 12.39
CA ARG A 77 13.85 18.63 10.95
C ARG A 77 14.29 17.41 10.14
N LYS A 78 15.43 16.80 10.47
CA LYS A 78 15.91 15.58 9.78
C LYS A 78 14.97 14.40 10.01
N GLU A 79 14.51 14.20 11.25
CA GLU A 79 13.53 13.16 11.59
C GLU A 79 12.22 13.34 10.80
N LEU A 80 11.69 14.57 10.76
CA LEU A 80 10.46 14.87 10.03
C LEU A 80 10.61 14.66 8.53
N LEU A 81 11.75 15.07 7.94
CA LEU A 81 12.05 14.79 6.54
C LEU A 81 12.15 13.30 6.24
N ALA A 82 12.74 12.51 7.15
CA ALA A 82 12.83 11.06 6.99
C ALA A 82 11.45 10.39 7.07
N GLN A 83 10.60 10.81 8.01
CA GLN A 83 9.21 10.33 8.10
C GLN A 83 8.41 10.66 6.84
N LYS A 84 8.49 11.92 6.38
CA LYS A 84 7.81 12.34 5.15
C LYS A 84 8.31 11.56 3.93
N ALA A 85 9.62 11.32 3.83
CA ALA A 85 10.17 10.51 2.74
C ALA A 85 9.72 9.04 2.81
N ALA A 86 9.56 8.48 4.01
CA ALA A 86 9.02 7.13 4.19
C ALA A 86 7.54 7.05 3.80
N GLU A 87 6.73 8.02 4.22
CA GLU A 87 5.32 8.13 3.83
C GLU A 87 5.18 8.35 2.31
N GLU A 88 5.99 9.22 1.72
CA GLU A 88 6.02 9.41 0.27
C GLU A 88 6.50 8.15 -0.48
N ALA A 89 7.27 7.27 0.15
CA ALA A 89 7.73 6.02 -0.46
C ALA A 89 6.63 4.95 -0.53
N THR A 90 5.58 5.01 0.31
CA THR A 90 4.43 4.09 0.23
C THR A 90 3.37 4.54 -0.76
N LEU A 91 3.43 5.80 -1.22
CA LEU A 91 2.51 6.32 -2.23
C LEU A 91 2.73 5.67 -3.60
N LEU A 92 1.69 5.06 -4.14
CA LEU A 92 1.71 4.41 -5.47
C LEU A 92 2.13 5.37 -6.59
N PRO A 93 1.68 6.64 -6.64
CA PRO A 93 2.15 7.57 -7.67
C PRO A 93 3.67 7.77 -7.65
N ASN A 94 4.27 7.86 -6.47
CA ASN A 94 5.72 8.05 -6.33
C ASN A 94 6.49 6.79 -6.73
N LEU A 95 5.97 5.62 -6.38
CA LEU A 95 6.53 4.33 -6.82
C LEU A 95 6.48 4.17 -8.34
N LEU A 96 5.36 4.55 -8.98
CA LEU A 96 5.23 4.52 -10.43
C LEU A 96 6.19 5.50 -11.12
N MET A 97 6.41 6.68 -10.54
CA MET A 97 7.43 7.61 -11.04
C MET A 97 8.85 7.04 -10.92
N LYS A 98 9.21 6.42 -9.78
CA LYS A 98 10.50 5.74 -9.62
C LYS A 98 10.67 4.58 -10.60
N TYR A 99 9.61 3.81 -10.84
CA TYR A 99 9.60 2.76 -11.86
C TYR A 99 9.92 3.33 -13.25
N MET A 100 9.33 4.47 -13.63
CA MET A 100 9.64 5.15 -14.89
C MET A 100 11.11 5.56 -15.01
N GLU A 101 11.71 6.04 -13.92
CA GLU A 101 13.14 6.40 -13.90
C GLU A 101 14.04 5.18 -14.11
N ILE A 102 13.76 4.07 -13.42
CA ILE A 102 14.48 2.80 -13.59
C ILE A 102 14.38 2.32 -15.04
N ARG A 103 13.17 2.32 -15.60
CA ARG A 103 12.91 1.93 -16.99
C ARG A 103 13.59 2.83 -18.01
N LYS A 104 13.79 4.10 -17.69
CA LYS A 104 14.54 5.03 -18.54
C LYS A 104 16.03 4.71 -18.51
N GLU A 105 16.59 4.41 -17.33
CA GLU A 105 18.00 4.04 -17.18
C GLU A 105 18.31 2.69 -17.85
N GLU A 106 17.43 1.70 -17.74
CA GLU A 106 17.54 0.40 -18.45
C GLU A 106 17.68 0.55 -19.97
N ARG A 107 17.12 1.63 -20.54
CA ARG A 107 17.13 1.90 -21.99
C ARG A 107 18.20 2.90 -22.40
N LYS A 108 19.13 3.26 -21.52
CA LYS A 108 20.15 4.27 -21.82
C LYS A 108 21.01 3.90 -23.03
N ASP A 109 21.27 2.61 -23.23
CA ASP A 109 22.07 2.09 -24.34
C ASP A 109 21.24 1.81 -25.62
N TRP A 110 19.92 2.02 -25.57
CA TRP A 110 19.06 1.82 -26.74
C TRP A 110 19.23 2.93 -27.78
N THR A 111 18.82 2.64 -29.02
CA THR A 111 18.68 3.67 -30.04
C THR A 111 17.67 4.74 -29.61
N ARG A 112 17.86 5.99 -30.07
CA ARG A 112 16.97 7.12 -29.76
C ARG A 112 15.49 6.81 -30.09
N ALA A 113 15.24 6.15 -31.22
CA ALA A 113 13.90 5.73 -31.61
C ALA A 113 13.32 4.67 -30.67
N GLY A 114 14.15 3.72 -30.21
CA GLY A 114 13.78 2.72 -29.21
C GLY A 114 13.46 3.34 -27.85
N GLN A 115 14.28 4.27 -27.38
CA GLN A 115 14.05 5.03 -26.14
C GLN A 115 12.71 5.78 -26.18
N ASN A 116 12.43 6.49 -27.27
CA ASN A 116 11.20 7.26 -27.43
C ASN A 116 9.96 6.35 -27.44
N ARG A 117 10.01 5.21 -28.15
CA ARG A 117 8.91 4.25 -28.16
C ARG A 117 8.67 3.62 -26.78
N GLY A 118 9.73 3.19 -26.11
CA GLY A 118 9.64 2.62 -24.76
C GLY A 118 9.09 3.61 -23.74
N THR A 119 9.57 4.86 -23.77
CA THR A 119 9.08 5.93 -22.88
C THR A 119 7.60 6.21 -23.11
N SER A 120 7.16 6.27 -24.38
CA SER A 120 5.75 6.49 -24.72
C SER A 120 4.84 5.34 -24.26
N GLN A 121 5.30 4.09 -24.42
CA GLN A 121 4.57 2.91 -23.93
C GLN A 121 4.45 2.90 -22.41
N ASP A 122 5.55 3.13 -21.68
CA ASP A 122 5.50 3.13 -20.23
C ASP A 122 4.64 4.30 -19.71
N LEU A 123 4.74 5.49 -20.33
CA LEU A 123 3.91 6.64 -19.95
C LEU A 123 2.42 6.34 -20.10
N LYS A 124 2.05 5.64 -21.18
CA LYS A 124 0.67 5.19 -21.39
C LYS A 124 0.24 4.18 -20.32
N ALA A 125 1.06 3.17 -20.03
CA ALA A 125 0.75 2.17 -19.00
C ALA A 125 0.62 2.81 -17.60
N VAL A 126 1.51 3.73 -17.25
CA VAL A 126 1.47 4.45 -15.97
C VAL A 126 0.27 5.38 -15.89
N SER A 127 -0.12 6.06 -16.97
CA SER A 127 -1.31 6.93 -16.95
C SER A 127 -2.61 6.13 -16.82
N GLU A 128 -2.70 4.96 -17.46
CA GLU A 128 -3.82 4.03 -17.31
C GLU A 128 -3.88 3.49 -15.86
N ALA A 129 -2.75 3.07 -15.30
CA ALA A 129 -2.67 2.61 -13.91
C ALA A 129 -3.06 3.71 -12.92
N LEU A 130 -2.53 4.93 -13.05
CA LEU A 130 -2.88 6.07 -12.20
C LEU A 130 -4.36 6.43 -12.29
N SER A 131 -4.94 6.36 -13.50
CA SER A 131 -6.37 6.62 -13.70
C SER A 131 -7.22 5.58 -12.97
N TYR A 132 -6.85 4.30 -13.07
CA TYR A 132 -7.53 3.22 -12.36
C TYR A 132 -7.42 3.36 -10.83
N LEU A 133 -6.21 3.58 -10.33
CA LEU A 133 -5.94 3.78 -8.90
C LEU A 133 -6.75 4.96 -8.35
N ARG A 134 -6.76 6.10 -9.06
CA ARG A 134 -7.58 7.26 -8.70
C ARG A 134 -9.08 6.94 -8.69
N GLN A 135 -9.58 6.23 -9.69
CA GLN A 135 -11.00 5.85 -9.77
C GLN A 135 -11.42 4.95 -8.60
N LYS A 136 -10.51 4.09 -8.14
CA LYS A 136 -10.73 3.18 -7.00
C LYS A 136 -10.38 3.80 -5.64
N GLY A 137 -9.85 5.03 -5.61
CA GLY A 137 -9.42 5.69 -4.39
C GLY A 137 -8.20 5.04 -3.72
N LEU A 138 -7.38 4.32 -4.49
CA LEU A 138 -6.20 3.61 -4.00
C LEU A 138 -4.97 4.51 -4.13
N SER A 139 -4.35 4.87 -3.01
CA SER A 139 -3.27 5.86 -2.98
C SER A 139 -1.95 5.30 -2.46
N THR A 140 -2.02 4.32 -1.56
CA THR A 140 -0.87 3.65 -0.93
C THR A 140 -0.77 2.19 -1.36
N VAL A 141 0.39 1.58 -1.15
CA VAL A 141 0.58 0.13 -1.37
C VAL A 141 -0.37 -0.68 -0.49
N GLU A 142 -0.56 -0.25 0.75
CA GLU A 142 -1.45 -0.89 1.72
C GLU A 142 -2.91 -0.87 1.24
N ASP A 143 -3.38 0.24 0.67
CA ASP A 143 -4.72 0.33 0.06
C ASP A 143 -4.89 -0.69 -1.06
N LEU A 144 -3.86 -0.82 -1.92
CA LEU A 144 -3.88 -1.74 -3.05
C LEU A 144 -3.84 -3.20 -2.60
N GLU A 145 -3.02 -3.54 -1.61
CA GLU A 145 -2.95 -4.90 -1.04
C GLU A 145 -4.27 -5.30 -0.39
N ALA A 146 -4.86 -4.40 0.42
CA ALA A 146 -6.19 -4.63 1.01
C ALA A 146 -7.28 -4.78 -0.07
N PHE A 147 -7.20 -3.97 -1.13
CA PHE A 147 -8.11 -4.09 -2.27
C PHE A 147 -7.95 -5.44 -2.99
N LEU A 148 -6.71 -5.91 -3.20
CA LEU A 148 -6.45 -7.23 -3.80
C LEU A 148 -6.97 -8.38 -2.93
N GLU A 149 -6.81 -8.30 -1.62
CA GLU A 149 -7.31 -9.33 -0.72
C GLU A 149 -8.85 -9.37 -0.68
N SER A 150 -9.49 -8.19 -0.66
CA SER A 150 -10.96 -8.09 -0.73
C SER A 150 -11.52 -8.53 -2.09
N SER A 151 -10.84 -8.20 -3.20
CA SER A 151 -11.25 -8.63 -4.54
C SER A 151 -11.03 -10.14 -4.76
N GLY A 152 -10.03 -10.74 -4.10
CA GLY A 152 -9.87 -12.19 -4.05
C GLY A 152 -11.07 -12.90 -3.43
N LYS A 153 -11.66 -12.32 -2.37
CA LYS A 153 -12.94 -12.79 -1.79
C LYS A 153 -14.07 -12.62 -2.81
N SER A 154 -14.17 -11.47 -3.47
CA SER A 154 -15.18 -11.23 -4.52
C SER A 154 -15.13 -12.23 -5.69
N ALA A 155 -13.94 -12.59 -6.19
CA ALA A 155 -13.80 -13.56 -7.29
C ALA A 155 -14.12 -14.99 -6.84
N ALA A 156 -13.85 -15.34 -5.58
CA ALA A 156 -14.28 -16.61 -4.99
C ALA A 156 -15.81 -16.63 -4.77
N ASP A 157 -16.37 -15.54 -4.26
CA ASP A 157 -17.80 -15.37 -4.01
C ASP A 157 -18.59 -15.42 -5.32
N TYR A 158 -18.13 -14.72 -6.36
CA TYR A 158 -18.73 -14.77 -7.68
C TYR A 158 -18.67 -16.19 -8.28
N ARG A 159 -17.54 -16.89 -8.16
CA ARG A 159 -17.45 -18.30 -8.58
C ARG A 159 -18.43 -19.19 -7.80
N ASN A 160 -18.57 -18.96 -6.50
CA ASN A 160 -19.52 -19.72 -5.67
C ASN A 160 -20.98 -19.40 -6.02
N GLN A 161 -21.29 -18.17 -6.44
CA GLN A 161 -22.61 -17.79 -6.97
C GLN A 161 -22.88 -18.39 -8.35
N MET A 162 -21.85 -18.55 -9.19
CA MET A 162 -21.99 -19.13 -10.54
C MET A 162 -22.06 -20.66 -10.54
N LYS A 163 -21.37 -21.35 -9.63
CA LYS A 163 -21.40 -22.82 -9.51
C LYS A 163 -22.79 -23.46 -9.49
N PRO A 164 -23.77 -23.01 -8.67
CA PRO A 164 -25.09 -23.61 -8.66
C PRO A 164 -25.84 -23.35 -9.98
N LYS A 165 -25.65 -22.18 -10.59
CA LYS A 165 -26.23 -21.85 -11.91
C LYS A 165 -25.64 -22.72 -13.02
N GLU A 166 -24.32 -22.92 -13.02
CA GLU A 166 -23.62 -23.82 -13.95
C GLU A 166 -24.07 -25.28 -13.76
N ALA A 167 -24.19 -25.73 -12.50
CA ALA A 167 -24.68 -27.07 -12.19
C ALA A 167 -26.12 -27.28 -12.68
N ARG A 168 -27.01 -26.29 -12.47
CA ARG A 168 -28.39 -26.34 -12.95
C ARG A 168 -28.46 -26.34 -14.47
N SER A 169 -27.69 -25.48 -15.14
CA SER A 169 -27.62 -25.44 -16.61
C SER A 169 -27.20 -26.80 -17.20
N LYS A 170 -26.19 -27.46 -16.61
CA LYS A 170 -25.77 -28.82 -17.02
C LYS A 170 -26.86 -29.88 -16.82
N VAL A 171 -27.66 -29.75 -15.76
CA VAL A 171 -28.81 -30.66 -15.53
C VAL A 171 -29.88 -30.43 -16.59
N ILE A 172 -30.20 -29.18 -16.90
CA ILE A 172 -31.16 -28.81 -17.96
C ILE A 172 -30.70 -29.37 -19.32
N ASP A 173 -29.44 -29.15 -19.69
CA ASP A 173 -28.85 -29.69 -20.93
C ASP A 173 -28.95 -31.22 -20.97
N GLY A 174 -28.64 -31.88 -19.86
CA GLY A 174 -28.75 -33.34 -19.73
C GLY A 174 -30.17 -33.86 -19.88
N ILE A 175 -31.17 -33.13 -19.35
CA ILE A 175 -32.59 -33.46 -19.48
C ILE A 175 -33.03 -33.29 -20.93
N LEU A 176 -32.69 -32.18 -21.56
CA LEU A 176 -33.03 -31.91 -22.97
C LEU A 176 -32.42 -32.96 -23.89
N ALA A 177 -31.14 -33.28 -23.73
CA ALA A 177 -30.45 -34.33 -24.49
C ALA A 177 -31.05 -35.72 -24.24
N SER A 178 -31.45 -36.02 -23.00
CA SER A 178 -32.09 -37.31 -22.70
C SER A 178 -33.49 -37.40 -23.30
N ARG A 179 -34.24 -36.30 -23.36
CA ARG A 179 -35.55 -36.25 -24.03
C ARG A 179 -35.43 -36.46 -25.53
N THR A 180 -34.43 -35.86 -26.18
CA THR A 180 -34.14 -36.10 -27.61
C THR A 180 -33.75 -37.55 -27.87
N ASP A 181 -32.86 -38.10 -27.05
CA ASP A 181 -32.40 -39.50 -27.17
C ASP A 181 -33.55 -40.49 -26.98
N CYS A 182 -34.43 -40.26 -25.99
CA CYS A 182 -35.62 -41.06 -25.80
C CYS A 182 -36.54 -40.98 -27.03
N LYS A 183 -36.76 -39.80 -27.60
CA LYS A 183 -37.62 -39.63 -28.79
C LYS A 183 -37.06 -40.36 -30.01
N GLU A 184 -35.76 -40.23 -30.28
CA GLU A 184 -35.09 -40.84 -31.44
C GLU A 184 -34.98 -42.37 -31.31
N CYS A 185 -34.64 -42.88 -30.13
CA CYS A 185 -34.37 -44.30 -29.92
C CYS A 185 -35.63 -45.13 -29.60
N LYS A 186 -36.77 -44.48 -29.29
CA LYS A 186 -38.05 -45.14 -28.96
C LYS A 186 -38.47 -46.25 -29.94
N PRO A 187 -38.51 -46.04 -31.27
CA PRO A 187 -38.98 -47.08 -32.20
C PRO A 187 -38.08 -48.32 -32.22
N VAL A 188 -36.77 -48.17 -32.03
CA VAL A 188 -35.82 -49.29 -31.95
C VAL A 188 -35.96 -50.00 -30.62
N TYR A 189 -36.13 -49.25 -29.53
CA TYR A 189 -36.33 -49.80 -28.20
C TYR A 189 -37.64 -50.58 -28.06
N GLU A 190 -38.74 -50.11 -28.67
CA GLU A 190 -40.01 -50.84 -28.70
C GLU A 190 -39.91 -52.15 -29.49
N LYS A 191 -39.15 -52.17 -30.59
CA LYS A 191 -38.84 -53.43 -31.31
C LYS A 191 -38.04 -54.38 -30.42
N TYR A 192 -37.03 -53.88 -29.71
CA TYR A 192 -36.27 -54.67 -28.74
C TYR A 192 -37.13 -55.25 -27.61
N GLN A 193 -38.08 -54.48 -27.07
CA GLN A 193 -38.99 -54.94 -26.02
C GLN A 193 -39.87 -56.12 -26.46
N LYS A 194 -40.30 -56.13 -27.73
CA LYS A 194 -41.16 -57.18 -28.31
C LYS A 194 -40.40 -58.48 -28.64
N ILE A 195 -39.08 -58.52 -28.47
CA ILE A 195 -38.28 -59.75 -28.62
C ILE A 195 -38.25 -60.48 -27.27
N PHE A 196 -38.82 -61.69 -27.25
CA PHE A 196 -38.91 -62.52 -26.05
C PHE A 196 -37.87 -63.65 -26.01
N PHE A 197 -37.37 -64.10 -27.16
CA PHE A 197 -36.38 -65.17 -27.22
C PHE A 197 -34.97 -64.63 -26.88
N LYS A 198 -34.34 -65.24 -25.86
CA LYS A 198 -33.13 -64.69 -25.22
C LYS A 198 -31.96 -64.47 -26.20
N LYS A 199 -31.67 -65.45 -27.06
CA LYS A 199 -30.53 -65.38 -28.00
C LYS A 199 -30.71 -64.30 -29.08
N THR A 200 -31.93 -64.12 -29.59
CA THR A 200 -32.21 -63.09 -30.60
C THR A 200 -32.29 -61.70 -29.98
N LYS A 201 -32.79 -61.59 -28.75
CA LYS A 201 -32.80 -60.34 -27.98
C LYS A 201 -31.38 -59.82 -27.71
N GLU A 202 -30.48 -60.73 -27.38
CA GLU A 202 -29.08 -60.40 -27.09
C GLU A 202 -28.31 -59.97 -28.35
N LYS A 203 -28.52 -60.65 -29.48
CA LYS A 203 -27.99 -60.21 -30.79
C LYS A 203 -28.53 -58.83 -31.21
N PHE A 204 -29.84 -58.61 -31.09
CA PHE A 204 -30.45 -57.32 -31.42
C PHE A 204 -29.88 -56.18 -30.58
N LYS A 205 -29.60 -56.42 -29.29
CA LYS A 205 -28.96 -55.43 -28.41
C LYS A 205 -27.52 -55.10 -28.83
N GLN A 206 -26.80 -56.06 -29.40
CA GLN A 206 -25.44 -55.85 -29.91
C GLN A 206 -25.43 -55.08 -31.24
N GLU A 207 -26.41 -55.33 -32.11
CA GLU A 207 -26.56 -54.69 -33.42
C GLU A 207 -27.14 -53.27 -33.34
N HIS A 208 -27.92 -52.98 -32.28
CA HIS A 208 -28.62 -51.70 -32.10
C HIS A 208 -28.19 -50.96 -30.82
N PRO A 209 -27.12 -50.12 -30.88
CA PRO A 209 -26.67 -49.33 -29.74
C PRO A 209 -27.73 -48.34 -29.21
N GLU A 210 -28.75 -48.02 -30.01
CA GLU A 210 -29.90 -47.20 -29.65
C GLU A 210 -30.66 -47.76 -28.44
N VAL A 211 -30.66 -49.09 -28.25
CA VAL A 211 -31.28 -49.74 -27.09
C VAL A 211 -30.58 -49.32 -25.79
N ALA A 212 -29.25 -49.26 -25.80
CA ALA A 212 -28.48 -48.81 -24.63
C ALA A 212 -28.60 -47.29 -24.43
N ARG A 213 -28.62 -46.52 -25.52
CA ARG A 213 -28.82 -45.06 -25.49
C ARG A 213 -30.17 -44.69 -24.89
N TYR A 214 -31.25 -45.36 -25.32
CA TYR A 214 -32.59 -45.17 -24.74
C TYR A 214 -32.62 -45.51 -23.25
N ALA A 215 -32.05 -46.65 -22.85
CA ALA A 215 -32.04 -47.06 -21.44
C ALA A 215 -31.28 -46.07 -20.55
N LYS A 216 -30.15 -45.53 -21.04
CA LYS A 216 -29.36 -44.51 -20.33
C LYS A 216 -30.13 -43.19 -20.20
N ALA A 217 -30.77 -42.73 -21.28
CA ALA A 217 -31.57 -41.51 -21.30
C ALA A 217 -32.79 -41.61 -20.36
N ALA A 218 -33.51 -42.74 -20.41
CA ALA A 218 -34.64 -42.99 -19.52
C ALA A 218 -34.22 -43.05 -18.04
N ALA A 219 -33.08 -43.68 -17.75
CA ALA A 219 -32.52 -43.72 -16.40
C ALA A 219 -32.05 -42.35 -15.91
N TYR A 220 -31.56 -41.48 -16.80
CA TYR A 220 -31.20 -40.10 -16.45
C TYR A 220 -32.44 -39.27 -16.13
N LEU A 221 -33.49 -39.33 -16.96
CA LEU A 221 -34.76 -38.64 -16.69
C LEU A 221 -35.41 -39.11 -15.38
N ALA A 222 -35.32 -40.39 -15.05
CA ALA A 222 -35.83 -40.92 -13.78
C ALA A 222 -35.11 -40.37 -12.53
N LYS A 223 -33.88 -39.86 -12.68
CA LYS A 223 -33.13 -39.21 -11.58
C LYS A 223 -33.51 -37.75 -11.35
N HIS A 224 -34.29 -37.16 -12.27
CA HIS A 224 -34.74 -35.77 -12.19
C HIS A 224 -36.29 -35.72 -12.20
N PRO A 225 -36.96 -36.29 -11.17
CA PRO A 225 -38.41 -36.37 -11.12
C PRO A 225 -39.09 -35.00 -10.99
N ASP A 226 -38.40 -34.01 -10.42
CA ASP A 226 -38.93 -32.66 -10.24
C ASP A 226 -39.11 -31.91 -11.57
N ASP A 227 -38.31 -32.27 -12.58
CA ASP A 227 -38.38 -31.71 -13.94
C ASP A 227 -39.22 -32.58 -14.90
N LYS A 228 -39.97 -33.53 -14.36
CA LYS A 228 -40.76 -34.48 -15.15
C LYS A 228 -41.89 -33.79 -15.91
N ASP A 229 -42.53 -32.81 -15.27
CA ASP A 229 -43.68 -32.09 -15.82
C ASP A 229 -43.27 -30.80 -16.56
N SER A 230 -42.02 -30.34 -16.39
CA SER A 230 -41.50 -29.13 -17.04
C SER A 230 -41.47 -29.28 -18.56
N THR A 231 -41.99 -28.30 -19.30
CA THR A 231 -41.94 -28.33 -20.77
C THR A 231 -40.53 -28.04 -21.28
N GLN A 232 -40.23 -28.45 -22.53
CA GLN A 232 -38.94 -28.09 -23.16
C GLN A 232 -38.75 -26.57 -23.21
N LYS A 233 -39.83 -25.82 -23.40
CA LYS A 233 -39.82 -24.36 -23.48
C LYS A 233 -39.50 -23.74 -22.12
N GLU A 234 -40.14 -24.22 -21.04
CA GLU A 234 -39.85 -23.76 -19.67
C GLU A 234 -38.40 -24.01 -19.26
N LEU A 235 -37.83 -25.16 -19.61
CA LEU A 235 -36.43 -25.46 -19.31
C LEU A 235 -35.45 -24.56 -20.09
N GLN A 236 -35.79 -24.20 -21.33
CA GLN A 236 -35.01 -23.25 -22.13
C GLN A 236 -35.12 -21.81 -21.60
N GLU A 237 -36.32 -21.38 -21.20
CA GLU A 237 -36.53 -20.09 -20.56
C GLU A 237 -35.78 -20.01 -19.21
N GLU A 238 -35.79 -21.07 -18.40
CA GLU A 238 -34.99 -21.15 -17.18
C GLU A 238 -33.49 -21.01 -17.48
N GLN A 239 -33.00 -21.69 -18.52
CA GLN A 239 -31.59 -21.61 -18.94
C GLN A 239 -31.17 -20.19 -19.36
N GLU A 240 -32.04 -19.45 -20.04
CA GLU A 240 -31.81 -18.05 -20.41
C GLU A 240 -31.77 -17.13 -19.18
N THR A 241 -32.55 -17.41 -18.13
CA THR A 241 -32.51 -16.64 -16.88
C THR A 241 -31.33 -16.96 -15.97
N LEU A 242 -30.65 -18.09 -16.19
CA LEU A 242 -29.47 -18.52 -15.44
C LEU A 242 -28.16 -17.91 -15.95
N LEU A 243 -28.14 -17.41 -17.19
CA LEU A 243 -27.00 -16.70 -17.82
C LEU A 243 -26.99 -15.22 -17.47
#